data_AF-A0A0H4X313-F1
#
_entry.id   AF-A0A0H4X313-F1
#
_cell.length_a   1.000
_cell.length_b   1.000
_cell.length_c   1.000
_cell.angle_alpha   90.00
_cell.angle_beta   90.00
_cell.angle_gamma   90.00
#
_symmetry.space_group_name_H-M   'P 1'
#
loop_
_entity.id
_entity.type
_entity.pdbx_description
1 polymer ?
#
loop_
_entity_poly.entity_id
_entity_poly.type
_entity_poly.pdbx_seq_one_letter_code
_entity_poly.pdbx_strand_id
1 'polypeptide(L)' 'MDEKKVLDKKERLLAALDQGMVMIHLDARRPGVLVPASVKTEAHLRLNLSYRFDPPDLTVGSGACAPR' A
#
# COMPACT_ATOMS: atom_id res chain seq x y z
N MET A 1 3.70 19.61 -6.32
CA MET A 1 3.98 18.67 -7.43
C MET A 1 3.80 17.21 -6.99
N ASP A 2 3.74 16.95 -5.69
CA ASP A 2 3.68 15.60 -5.09
C ASP A 2 2.28 15.00 -5.07
N GLU A 3 1.24 15.80 -4.90
CA GLU A 3 -0.16 15.33 -4.89
C GLU A 3 -0.57 14.68 -6.21
N LYS A 4 -0.10 15.20 -7.35
CA LYS A 4 -0.37 14.61 -8.67
C LYS A 4 0.22 13.20 -8.78
N LYS A 5 1.48 13.02 -8.35
CA LYS A 5 2.14 11.70 -8.29
C LYS A 5 1.45 10.72 -7.33
N VAL A 6 0.90 11.22 -6.22
CA VAL A 6 0.12 10.40 -5.28
C VAL A 6 -1.18 9.93 -5.92
N LEU A 7 -1.88 10.83 -6.63
CA LEU A 7 -3.08 10.50 -7.39
C LEU A 7 -2.78 9.42 -8.44
N ASP A 8 -1.74 9.61 -9.26
CA ASP A 8 -1.29 8.65 -10.27
C ASP A 8 -0.99 7.27 -9.67
N LYS A 9 -0.32 7.20 -8.51
CA LYS A 9 0.01 5.92 -7.87
C LYS A 9 -1.24 5.22 -7.32
N LYS A 10 -2.17 5.98 -6.74
CA LYS A 10 -3.44 5.48 -6.24
C LYS A 10 -4.28 4.91 -7.38
N GLU A 11 -4.45 5.66 -8.46
CA GLU A 11 -5.23 5.25 -9.63
C GLU A 11 -4.68 3.96 -10.25
N ARG A 12 -3.35 3.85 -10.37
CA ARG A 12 -2.69 2.62 -10.85
C ARG A 12 -2.90 1.42 -9.94
N LEU A 13 -2.91 1.63 -8.62
CA LEU A 13 -3.21 0.55 -7.66
C LEU A 13 -4.65 0.08 -7.81
N LEU A 14 -5.61 1.01 -7.88
CA LEU A 14 -7.02 0.69 -8.03
C LEU A 14 -7.27 -0.09 -9.32
N ALA A 15 -6.75 0.39 -10.45
CA ALA A 15 -6.87 -0.27 -11.74
C ALA A 15 -6.24 -1.68 -11.75
N ALA A 16 -5.13 -1.89 -11.03
CA ALA A 16 -4.52 -3.21 -10.90
C ALA A 16 -5.37 -4.15 -10.00
N LEU A 17 -6.01 -3.62 -8.96
CA LEU A 17 -6.89 -4.40 -8.09
C LEU A 17 -8.16 -4.86 -8.82
N ASP A 18 -8.69 -4.04 -9.74
CA ASP A 18 -9.78 -4.43 -10.64
C ASP A 18 -9.41 -5.62 -11.53
N GLN A 19 -8.13 -5.79 -11.87
CA GLN A 19 -7.64 -6.91 -12.69
C GLN A 19 -7.39 -8.20 -11.90
N GLY A 20 -7.30 -8.16 -10.56
CA GLY A 20 -7.13 -9.37 -9.74
C GLY A 20 -6.26 -9.20 -8.50
N MET A 21 -5.16 -9.96 -8.43
CA MET A 21 -4.23 -9.91 -7.29
C MET A 21 -3.05 -8.99 -7.60
N VAL A 22 -2.82 -8.03 -6.73
CA VAL A 22 -1.75 -7.04 -6.82
C VAL A 22 -0.76 -7.25 -5.69
N MET A 23 0.52 -7.22 -6.02
CA MET A 23 1.58 -7.24 -5.02
C MET A 23 2.16 -5.84 -4.85
N ILE A 24 2.22 -5.37 -3.60
CA ILE A 24 2.81 -4.09 -3.25
C ILE A 24 4.05 -4.27 -2.37
N HIS A 25 4.98 -3.31 -2.48
CA HIS A 25 6.16 -3.21 -1.62
C HIS A 25 5.97 -2.15 -0.55
N LEU A 26 6.30 -2.49 0.68
CA LEU A 26 6.17 -1.66 1.88
C LEU A 26 7.46 -1.71 2.71
N ASP A 27 7.87 -0.56 3.26
CA ASP A 27 8.93 -0.50 4.28
C ASP A 27 8.26 -0.38 5.66
N ALA A 28 8.39 -1.42 6.48
CA ALA A 28 7.76 -1.49 7.81
C ALA A 28 8.37 -0.53 8.83
N ARG A 29 9.58 -0.04 8.55
CA ARG A 29 10.30 0.86 9.46
C ARG A 29 9.81 2.31 9.33
N ARG A 30 9.01 2.61 8.30
CA ARG A 30 8.50 3.96 8.07
C ARG A 30 7.52 4.37 9.18
N PRO A 31 7.65 5.60 9.73
CA PRO A 31 6.68 6.13 10.68
C PRO A 31 5.25 6.05 10.11
N GLY A 32 4.31 5.55 10.92
CA GLY A 32 2.90 5.38 10.53
C GLY A 32 2.57 4.03 9.88
N VAL A 33 3.56 3.17 9.60
CA VAL A 33 3.31 1.81 9.10
C VAL A 33 3.04 0.87 10.27
N LEU A 34 1.86 0.24 10.28
CA LEU A 34 1.45 -0.74 11.29
C LEU A 34 1.47 -2.14 10.66
N VAL A 35 2.30 -3.01 11.22
CA VAL A 35 2.44 -4.42 10.81
C VAL A 35 2.68 -5.28 12.06
N PRO A 36 2.50 -6.62 11.99
CA PRO A 36 2.84 -7.50 13.09
C PRO A 36 4.28 -7.32 13.56
N ALA A 37 4.51 -7.46 14.87
CA ALA A 37 5.82 -7.21 15.49
C ALA A 37 6.95 -8.06 14.87
N SER A 38 6.63 -9.27 14.40
CA SER A 38 7.54 -10.18 13.74
C SER A 38 8.16 -9.65 12.45
N VAL A 39 7.54 -8.65 11.81
CA VAL A 39 7.98 -8.11 10.51
C VAL A 39 8.24 -6.61 10.55
N LYS A 40 8.24 -5.99 11.73
CA LYS A 40 8.34 -4.53 11.90
C LYS A 40 9.70 -3.94 11.49
N THR A 41 10.75 -4.76 11.51
CA THR A 41 12.11 -4.35 11.13
C THR A 41 12.40 -4.48 9.64
N GLU A 42 11.45 -5.02 8.86
CA GLU A 42 11.66 -5.35 7.46
C GLU A 42 11.55 -4.13 6.53
N ALA A 43 12.60 -3.89 5.75
CA ALA A 43 12.65 -2.80 4.77
C ALA A 43 11.85 -3.07 3.49
N HIS A 44 11.62 -4.36 3.18
CA HIS A 44 11.10 -4.82 1.90
C HIS A 44 9.99 -5.86 2.09
N LEU A 45 8.90 -5.47 2.76
CA LEU A 45 7.72 -6.31 2.85
C LEU A 45 6.95 -6.35 1.55
N ARG A 46 6.43 -7.53 1.23
CA ARG A 46 5.59 -7.79 0.07
C ARG A 46 4.20 -8.15 0.57
N LEU A 47 3.21 -7.36 0.20
CA LEU A 47 1.82 -7.61 0.54
C LEU A 47 1.04 -7.94 -0.72
N ASN A 48 0.31 -9.06 -0.69
CA ASN A 48 -0.64 -9.41 -1.74
C ASN A 48 -2.02 -8.88 -1.37
N LEU A 49 -2.62 -8.12 -2.28
CA LEU A 49 -3.93 -7.50 -2.13
C LEU A 49 -4.83 -7.95 -3.28
N SER A 50 -6.09 -8.22 -2.97
CA SER A 50 -7.12 -8.48 -3.98
C SER A 50 -8.47 -8.18 -3.39
N TYR A 51 -9.38 -7.60 -4.18
CA TYR A 51 -10.79 -7.46 -3.78
C TYR A 51 -11.48 -8.81 -3.55
N ARG A 52 -10.96 -9.89 -4.15
CA ARG A 52 -11.50 -11.25 -3.96
C ARG A 52 -11.26 -11.84 -2.57
N PHE A 53 -10.35 -11.27 -1.79
CA PHE A 53 -10.15 -11.69 -0.41
C PHE A 53 -11.24 -11.18 0.53
N ASP A 54 -12.16 -10.34 0.02
CA ASP A 54 -13.18 -9.64 0.80
C ASP A 54 -12.66 -9.09 2.13
N PRO A 55 -11.52 -8.37 2.14
CA PRO A 55 -10.97 -7.85 3.39
C PRO A 55 -11.94 -6.80 3.95
N PRO A 56 -12.57 -7.04 5.12
CA PRO A 56 -13.63 -6.18 5.64
C PRO A 56 -13.19 -4.73 5.91
N ASP A 57 -11.88 -4.50 6.03
CA ASP A 57 -11.29 -3.21 6.43
C ASP A 57 -10.36 -2.57 5.37
N LEU A 58 -10.41 -2.98 4.10
CA LEU A 58 -9.53 -2.40 3.07
C LEU A 58 -10.04 -1.03 2.60
N THR A 59 -9.58 0.03 3.25
CA THR A 59 -9.81 1.41 2.83
C THR A 59 -8.57 2.02 2.14
N VAL A 60 -8.70 2.53 0.91
CA VAL A 60 -7.62 3.22 0.19
C VAL A 60 -7.71 4.74 0.39
N GLY A 61 -7.05 5.25 1.43
CA GLY A 61 -7.00 6.67 1.78
C GLY A 61 -5.90 7.48 1.06
N SER A 62 -5.96 8.81 1.13
CA SER A 62 -4.88 9.69 0.68
C SER A 62 -3.86 9.87 1.81
N GLY A 63 -2.83 9.03 1.84
CA GLY A 63 -1.68 9.19 2.75
C GLY A 63 -0.53 9.89 2.04
N ALA A 64 -0.01 10.98 2.60
CA ALA A 64 1.16 11.67 2.07
C ALA A 64 2.38 10.74 2.13
N CYS A 65 2.96 10.43 0.97
CA CYS A 65 4.23 9.72 0.90
C CYS A 65 5.32 10.71 1.33
N ALA A 66 5.95 10.50 2.48
CA ALA A 66 7.06 11.36 2.93
C ALA A 66 8.15 11.44 1.85
N PRO A 67 8.64 12.65 1.49
CA PRO A 67 9.67 12.82 0.49
C PRO A 67 10.94 12.07 0.92
N ARG A 68 11.61 11.46 -0.07
CA ARG A 68 12.84 10.68 0.10
C ARG A 68 14.02 11.57 0.50
#